data_AF-A0A9D1LJD6-F1
#
_entry.id   AF-A0A9D1LJD6-F1
#
_cell.length_a   1.000
_cell.length_b   1.000
_cell.length_c   1.000
_cell.angle_alpha   90.00
_cell.angle_beta   90.00
_cell.angle_gamma   90.00
#
_symmetry.space_group_name_H-M   'P 1'
#
loop_
_entity.id
_entity.type
_entity.pdbx_description
1 polymer ?
#
loop_
_entity_poly.entity_id
_entity_poly.type
_entity_poly.pdbx_seq_one_letter_code
_entity_poly.pdbx_strand_id
1 'polypeptide(L)'
;MLNTKDIMETINMIQEENLDIRTITMGISLLDCIDPDADAACRKIYNKIMSKAGRLVQVGEEIEKEYGIPIINKRISVTPIAIISAASGNPIKYAHALEQAAADCGVNFIGGYSALVQKGFAPGDEALIRSIPQALAETDHVCSSVNIGSTKAGINLDACKLMGEVVRQTAEATQDRNCIGAAKLVVFCNAPEDNPFMAGAFHGVGEADCIINVGVSGPGVVRAALAKAKGASISEVADIIKKTAFKITRMGQLVGTVAGKRLGVPFGIVDLSLAPTPAVGDSVAHILEEIGLEQCGTHGTTA
;
A
#
# COMPACT_ATOMS: atom_id res chain seq x y z
N MET A 1 -8.05 10.92 -23.20
CA MET A 1 -9.32 10.17 -23.11
C MET A 1 -9.05 8.77 -23.63
N LEU A 2 -9.39 7.73 -22.86
CA LEU A 2 -9.34 6.33 -23.32
C LEU A 2 -10.39 6.14 -24.42
N ASN A 3 -10.02 5.57 -25.56
CA ASN A 3 -10.95 5.30 -26.66
C ASN A 3 -11.75 4.02 -26.36
N THR A 4 -12.98 3.90 -26.85
CA THR A 4 -13.84 2.72 -26.68
C THR A 4 -13.16 1.43 -27.15
N LYS A 5 -12.31 1.52 -28.18
CA LYS A 5 -11.48 0.41 -28.65
C LYS A 5 -10.46 -0.04 -27.61
N ASP A 6 -9.77 0.89 -26.95
CA ASP A 6 -8.80 0.60 -25.89
C ASP A 6 -9.50 0.00 -24.67
N ILE A 7 -10.71 0.45 -24.35
CA ILE A 7 -11.53 -0.09 -23.25
C ILE A 7 -11.94 -1.54 -23.56
N MET A 8 -12.45 -1.81 -24.76
CA MET A 8 -12.85 -3.17 -25.15
C MET A 8 -11.65 -4.12 -25.24
N GLU A 9 -10.51 -3.65 -25.74
CA GLU A 9 -9.27 -4.43 -25.75
C GLU A 9 -8.79 -4.73 -24.33
N THR A 10 -8.92 -3.76 -23.41
CA THR A 10 -8.61 -3.95 -21.98
C THR A 10 -9.55 -4.97 -21.35
N ILE A 11 -10.86 -4.91 -21.60
CA ILE A 11 -11.85 -5.86 -21.10
C ILE A 11 -11.60 -7.28 -21.63
N ASN A 12 -11.29 -7.43 -22.92
CA ASN A 12 -10.98 -8.74 -23.49
C ASN A 12 -9.72 -9.35 -22.85
N MET A 13 -8.69 -8.54 -22.58
CA MET A 13 -7.50 -9.01 -21.87
C MET A 13 -7.81 -9.44 -20.42
N ILE A 14 -8.72 -8.76 -19.73
CA ILE A 14 -9.14 -9.13 -18.37
C ILE A 14 -9.78 -10.52 -18.36
N GLN A 15 -10.69 -10.77 -19.31
CA GLN A 15 -11.41 -12.05 -19.39
C GLN A 15 -10.52 -13.20 -19.83
N GLU A 16 -9.53 -12.96 -20.69
CA GLU A 16 -8.64 -14.00 -21.20
C GLU A 16 -7.46 -14.31 -20.27
N GLU A 17 -7.01 -13.36 -19.43
CA GLU A 17 -5.76 -13.49 -18.66
C GLU A 17 -5.95 -13.39 -17.12
N ASN A 18 -7.20 -13.36 -16.59
CA ASN A 18 -7.51 -13.34 -15.15
C ASN A 18 -6.82 -12.20 -14.36
N LEU A 19 -6.83 -10.99 -14.90
CA LEU A 19 -6.21 -9.83 -14.24
C LEU A 19 -7.03 -9.34 -13.02
N ASP A 20 -6.34 -9.08 -11.90
CA ASP A 20 -6.93 -8.51 -10.70
C ASP A 20 -6.32 -7.15 -10.29
N ILE A 21 -7.18 -6.29 -9.73
CA ILE A 21 -6.75 -5.10 -9.03
C ILE A 21 -6.42 -5.51 -7.60
N ARG A 22 -5.13 -5.44 -7.27
CA ARG A 22 -4.65 -5.80 -5.95
C ARG A 22 -5.24 -4.90 -4.87
N THR A 23 -5.32 -3.59 -5.15
CA THR A 23 -5.82 -2.62 -4.19
C THR A 23 -6.31 -1.34 -4.84
N ILE A 24 -7.30 -0.71 -4.21
CA ILE A 24 -7.55 0.73 -4.31
C ILE A 24 -7.22 1.33 -2.95
N THR A 25 -6.32 2.32 -2.91
CA THR A 25 -5.93 3.02 -1.68
C THR A 25 -6.35 4.47 -1.77
N MET A 26 -7.14 4.94 -0.80
CA MET A 26 -7.43 6.37 -0.63
C MET A 26 -6.40 7.00 0.29
N GLY A 27 -5.61 7.94 -0.22
CA GLY A 27 -4.72 8.78 0.58
C GLY A 27 -5.48 9.99 1.11
N ILE A 28 -5.38 10.28 2.42
CA ILE A 28 -6.09 11.38 3.08
C ILE A 28 -5.12 12.21 3.91
N SER A 29 -5.06 13.51 3.64
CA SER A 29 -4.30 14.45 4.46
C SER A 29 -5.00 14.70 5.80
N LEU A 30 -4.25 14.68 6.90
CA LEU A 30 -4.75 14.95 8.24
C LEU A 30 -4.21 16.28 8.83
N LEU A 31 -3.53 17.10 8.02
CA LEU A 31 -2.90 18.34 8.51
C LEU A 31 -3.90 19.34 9.10
N ASP A 32 -5.12 19.40 8.56
CA ASP A 32 -6.24 20.21 9.09
C ASP A 32 -6.91 19.61 10.33
N CYS A 33 -6.53 18.39 10.72
CA CYS A 33 -7.02 17.70 11.91
C CYS A 33 -6.13 17.94 13.13
N ILE A 34 -5.00 18.65 12.98
CA ILE A 34 -4.11 19.00 14.09
C ILE A 34 -4.88 19.80 15.13
N ASP A 35 -4.70 19.43 16.39
CA ASP A 35 -5.30 20.10 17.55
C ASP A 35 -4.38 19.87 18.77
N PRO A 36 -4.21 20.86 19.67
CA PRO A 36 -3.50 20.67 20.92
C PRO A 36 -4.20 19.67 21.88
N ASP A 37 -5.50 19.44 21.72
CA ASP A 37 -6.22 18.37 22.40
C ASP A 37 -6.26 17.09 21.54
N ALA A 38 -5.64 16.03 22.04
CA ALA A 38 -5.60 14.73 21.35
C ALA A 38 -7.01 14.16 21.09
N ASP A 39 -7.97 14.36 21.99
CA ASP A 39 -9.34 13.86 21.80
C ASP A 39 -10.07 14.65 20.71
N ALA A 40 -9.85 15.96 20.63
CA ALA A 40 -10.35 16.79 19.54
C ALA A 40 -9.73 16.40 18.19
N ALA A 41 -8.40 16.20 18.14
CA ALA A 41 -7.71 15.74 16.94
C ALA A 41 -8.26 14.38 16.45
N CYS A 42 -8.40 13.41 17.36
CA CYS A 42 -8.94 12.07 17.04
C CYS A 42 -10.37 12.14 16.47
N ARG A 43 -11.25 12.98 17.04
CA ARG A 43 -12.59 13.22 16.48
C ARG A 43 -12.55 13.82 15.09
N LYS A 44 -11.67 14.80 14.83
CA LYS A 44 -11.50 15.40 13.50
C LYS A 44 -11.02 14.37 12.48
N ILE A 45 -10.02 13.56 12.84
CA ILE A 45 -9.48 12.48 11.99
C ILE A 45 -10.58 11.50 11.61
N TYR A 46 -11.29 10.97 12.60
CA TYR A 46 -12.40 10.04 12.37
C TYR A 46 -13.45 10.64 11.42
N ASN A 47 -13.94 11.84 11.72
CA ASN A 47 -14.94 12.51 10.89
C ASN A 47 -14.46 12.76 9.46
N LYS A 48 -13.19 13.15 9.28
CA LYS A 48 -12.62 13.39 7.96
C LYS A 48 -12.49 12.10 7.16
N ILE A 49 -12.00 11.02 7.78
CA ILE A 49 -11.90 9.72 7.14
C ILE A 49 -13.28 9.22 6.72
N MET A 50 -14.27 9.25 7.62
CA MET A 50 -15.63 8.81 7.30
C MET A 50 -16.27 9.63 6.16
N SER A 51 -16.06 10.96 6.17
CA SER A 51 -16.56 11.85 5.12
C SER A 51 -15.97 11.54 3.74
N LYS A 52 -14.68 11.21 3.67
CA LYS A 52 -13.96 10.97 2.40
C LYS A 52 -14.07 9.52 1.93
N ALA A 53 -13.88 8.56 2.83
CA ALA A 53 -13.72 7.14 2.53
C ALA A 53 -14.95 6.28 2.88
N GLY A 54 -15.99 6.82 3.49
CA GLY A 54 -17.16 6.04 3.92
C GLY A 54 -17.92 5.31 2.80
N ARG A 55 -17.70 5.70 1.53
CA ARG A 55 -18.23 4.99 0.35
C ARG A 55 -17.18 4.23 -0.45
N LEU A 56 -15.92 4.16 0.00
CA LEU A 56 -14.81 3.58 -0.75
C LEU A 56 -15.05 2.10 -1.07
N VAL A 57 -15.49 1.31 -0.10
CA VAL A 57 -15.75 -0.12 -0.27
C VAL A 57 -16.90 -0.35 -1.23
N GLN A 58 -18.04 0.33 -1.01
CA GLN A 58 -19.21 0.26 -1.88
C GLN A 58 -18.85 0.60 -3.34
N VAL A 59 -18.14 1.71 -3.57
CA VAL A 59 -17.72 2.10 -4.92
C VAL A 59 -16.77 1.06 -5.54
N GLY A 60 -15.87 0.48 -4.74
CA GLY A 60 -15.03 -0.63 -5.18
C GLY A 60 -15.86 -1.81 -5.68
N GLU A 61 -16.83 -2.27 -4.89
CA GLU A 61 -17.72 -3.39 -5.23
C GLU A 61 -18.60 -3.12 -6.46
N GLU A 62 -19.07 -1.88 -6.62
CA GLU A 62 -19.81 -1.47 -7.82
C GLU A 62 -18.94 -1.55 -9.08
N ILE A 63 -17.67 -1.15 -9.00
CA ILE A 63 -16.71 -1.26 -10.11
C ILE A 63 -16.43 -2.74 -10.42
N GLU A 64 -16.25 -3.58 -9.41
CA GLU A 64 -16.05 -5.03 -9.60
C GLU A 64 -17.20 -5.64 -10.39
N LYS A 65 -18.44 -5.31 -10.00
CA LYS A 65 -19.65 -5.83 -10.64
C LYS A 65 -19.85 -5.32 -12.06
N GLU A 66 -19.57 -4.04 -12.31
CA GLU A 66 -19.80 -3.42 -13.63
C GLU A 66 -18.76 -3.84 -14.66
N TYR A 67 -17.49 -3.92 -14.27
CA TYR A 67 -16.39 -4.21 -15.19
C TYR A 67 -15.93 -5.68 -15.15
N GLY A 68 -16.41 -6.47 -14.19
CA GLY A 68 -15.98 -7.85 -14.01
C GLY A 68 -14.51 -7.97 -13.57
N ILE A 69 -13.95 -6.92 -12.96
CA ILE A 69 -12.55 -6.86 -12.52
C ILE A 69 -12.52 -6.98 -11.00
N PRO A 70 -11.96 -8.05 -10.40
CA PRO A 70 -11.88 -8.17 -8.95
C PRO A 70 -10.93 -7.11 -8.37
N ILE A 71 -11.34 -6.49 -7.27
CA ILE A 71 -10.59 -5.52 -6.46
C ILE A 71 -10.37 -6.15 -5.08
N ILE A 72 -9.22 -6.76 -4.90
CA ILE A 72 -8.94 -7.62 -3.74
C ILE A 72 -8.92 -6.84 -2.43
N ASN A 73 -8.41 -5.60 -2.45
CA ASN A 73 -8.32 -4.77 -1.26
C ASN A 73 -8.83 -3.35 -1.48
N LYS A 74 -9.45 -2.79 -0.45
CA LYS A 74 -9.80 -1.37 -0.34
C LYS A 74 -9.13 -0.86 0.93
N ARG A 75 -8.31 0.17 0.82
CA ARG A 75 -7.37 0.60 1.87
C ARG A 75 -7.36 2.11 2.01
N ILE A 76 -6.86 2.58 3.15
CA ILE A 76 -6.65 4.00 3.41
C ILE A 76 -5.19 4.22 3.78
N SER A 77 -4.59 5.31 3.32
CA SER A 77 -3.34 5.82 3.88
C SER A 77 -3.55 7.24 4.38
N VAL A 78 -2.93 7.60 5.49
CA VAL A 78 -3.06 8.92 6.10
C VAL A 78 -1.71 9.58 6.34
N THR A 79 -1.72 10.89 6.57
CA THR A 79 -0.51 11.64 6.97
C THR A 79 0.20 10.95 8.13
N PRO A 80 1.54 10.83 8.12
CA PRO A 80 2.30 10.24 9.21
C PRO A 80 1.84 10.76 10.59
N ILE A 81 1.31 9.88 11.42
CA ILE A 81 0.71 10.24 12.72
C ILE A 81 1.74 10.88 13.66
N ALA A 82 3.04 10.64 13.49
CA ALA A 82 4.06 11.37 14.26
C ALA A 82 3.94 12.89 14.09
N ILE A 83 3.63 13.36 12.87
CA ILE A 83 3.46 14.79 12.57
C ILE A 83 2.23 15.35 13.28
N ILE A 84 1.13 14.60 13.30
CA ILE A 84 -0.15 15.05 13.86
C ILE A 84 -0.11 15.01 15.39
N SER A 85 0.34 13.89 15.95
CA SER A 85 0.41 13.66 17.40
C SER A 85 1.51 14.48 18.08
N ALA A 86 2.44 15.09 17.34
CA ALA A 86 3.44 16.00 17.90
C ALA A 86 2.82 17.21 18.62
N ALA A 87 1.60 17.63 18.25
CA ALA A 87 0.93 18.79 18.84
C ALA A 87 0.30 18.53 20.21
N SER A 88 -0.04 17.28 20.53
CA SER A 88 -0.89 16.91 21.68
C SER A 88 -0.43 15.66 22.44
N GLY A 89 0.52 14.89 21.89
CA GLY A 89 1.04 13.65 22.44
C GLY A 89 0.06 12.47 22.35
N ASN A 90 0.33 11.42 23.13
CA ASN A 90 -0.46 10.19 23.23
C ASN A 90 -0.83 9.54 21.87
N PRO A 91 0.17 9.03 21.13
CA PRO A 91 -0.04 8.45 19.81
C PRO A 91 -0.97 7.22 19.80
N ILE A 92 -1.12 6.49 20.92
CA ILE A 92 -2.05 5.36 21.04
C ILE A 92 -3.51 5.77 20.77
N LYS A 93 -3.95 6.95 21.24
CA LYS A 93 -5.30 7.45 20.95
C LYS A 93 -5.55 7.57 19.44
N TYR A 94 -4.53 7.97 18.69
CA TYR A 94 -4.61 8.08 17.24
C TYR A 94 -4.71 6.70 16.58
N ALA A 95 -4.00 5.69 17.08
CA ALA A 95 -4.14 4.31 16.59
C ALA A 95 -5.59 3.82 16.73
N HIS A 96 -6.23 4.04 17.89
CA HIS A 96 -7.64 3.68 18.09
C HIS A 96 -8.60 4.48 17.20
N ALA A 97 -8.34 5.77 16.98
CA ALA A 97 -9.17 6.59 16.09
C ALA A 97 -9.08 6.09 14.63
N LEU A 98 -7.88 5.71 14.17
CA LEU A 98 -7.68 5.10 12.86
C LEU A 98 -8.35 3.73 12.76
N GLU A 99 -8.23 2.90 13.79
CA GLU A 99 -8.89 1.59 13.87
C GLU A 99 -10.41 1.72 13.75
N GLN A 100 -11.02 2.60 14.55
CA GLN A 100 -12.45 2.85 14.50
C GLN A 100 -12.90 3.32 13.11
N ALA A 101 -12.17 4.28 12.52
CA ALA A 101 -12.49 4.77 11.19
C ALA A 101 -12.34 3.69 10.12
N ALA A 102 -11.32 2.83 10.22
CA ALA A 102 -11.09 1.74 9.27
C ALA A 102 -12.20 0.69 9.36
N ALA A 103 -12.56 0.27 10.57
CA ALA A 103 -13.63 -0.69 10.82
C ALA A 103 -14.97 -0.17 10.30
N ASP A 104 -15.33 1.08 10.60
CA ASP A 104 -16.60 1.68 10.17
C ASP A 104 -16.63 1.96 8.65
N CYS A 105 -15.49 2.24 8.01
CA CYS A 105 -15.39 2.30 6.55
C CYS A 105 -15.44 0.91 5.88
N GLY A 106 -15.22 -0.17 6.63
CA GLY A 106 -15.11 -1.54 6.13
C GLY A 106 -13.85 -1.81 5.29
N VAL A 107 -12.79 -1.00 5.45
CA VAL A 107 -11.54 -1.16 4.67
C VAL A 107 -10.65 -2.23 5.28
N ASN A 108 -9.82 -2.87 4.44
CA ASN A 108 -8.97 -3.98 4.90
C ASN A 108 -7.85 -3.51 5.82
N PHE A 109 -7.25 -2.35 5.54
CA PHE A 109 -6.14 -1.79 6.31
C PHE A 109 -6.09 -0.27 6.18
N ILE A 110 -5.61 0.38 7.24
CA ILE A 110 -5.26 1.80 7.27
C ILE A 110 -3.79 1.98 7.64
N GLY A 111 -3.04 2.65 6.78
CA GLY A 111 -1.61 2.95 6.97
C GLY A 111 -1.41 4.42 7.27
N GLY A 112 -0.26 4.77 7.82
CA GLY A 112 0.07 6.13 8.19
C GLY A 112 0.36 6.29 9.67
N TYR A 113 0.27 5.22 10.47
CA TYR A 113 0.84 5.18 11.82
C TYR A 113 2.37 5.15 11.74
N SER A 114 2.92 6.27 11.27
CA SER A 114 4.24 6.32 10.65
C SER A 114 5.07 7.50 11.14
N ALA A 115 6.39 7.32 11.08
CA ALA A 115 7.38 8.35 11.41
C ALA A 115 8.49 8.40 10.34
N LEU A 116 9.04 9.59 10.09
CA LEU A 116 10.07 9.84 9.07
C LEU A 116 11.31 10.45 9.73
N VAL A 117 12.23 9.59 10.19
CA VAL A 117 13.33 9.95 11.11
C VAL A 117 14.72 9.82 10.48
N GLN A 118 14.80 9.76 9.14
CA GLN A 118 16.05 9.63 8.40
C GLN A 118 17.11 10.70 8.69
N LYS A 119 16.72 11.87 9.23
CA LYS A 119 17.61 12.99 9.57
C LYS A 119 17.75 13.24 11.07
N GLY A 120 17.25 12.34 11.90
CA GLY A 120 17.12 12.51 13.35
C GLY A 120 15.66 12.51 13.79
N PHE A 121 15.44 12.53 15.10
CA PHE A 121 14.11 12.56 15.70
C PHE A 121 13.63 13.99 15.94
N ALA A 122 12.39 14.26 15.54
CA ALA A 122 11.65 15.46 15.89
C ALA A 122 10.68 15.18 17.06
N PRO A 123 10.06 16.20 17.67
CA PRO A 123 9.03 16.01 18.67
C PRO A 123 7.91 15.09 18.15
N GLY A 124 7.51 14.10 18.97
CA GLY A 124 6.47 13.13 18.63
C GLY A 124 7.00 11.83 18.00
N ASP A 125 8.12 11.86 17.27
CA ASP A 125 8.63 10.68 16.54
C ASP A 125 8.96 9.51 17.47
N GLU A 126 9.75 9.76 18.52
CA GLU A 126 10.16 8.70 19.44
C GLU A 126 8.97 8.14 20.22
N ALA A 127 8.03 9.00 20.63
CA ALA A 127 6.81 8.59 21.30
C ALA A 127 5.95 7.69 20.39
N LEU A 128 5.80 8.06 19.11
CA LEU A 128 5.10 7.23 18.14
C LEU A 128 5.82 5.89 17.97
N ILE A 129 7.13 5.88 17.69
CA ILE A 129 7.89 4.66 17.44
C ILE A 129 7.80 3.69 18.62
N ARG A 130 7.97 4.18 19.86
CA ARG A 130 7.88 3.36 21.07
C ARG A 130 6.48 2.82 21.34
N SER A 131 5.45 3.48 20.82
CA SER A 131 4.06 3.05 20.96
C SER A 131 3.62 1.98 19.95
N ILE A 132 4.40 1.74 18.89
CA ILE A 132 4.07 0.78 17.82
C ILE A 132 3.70 -0.62 18.36
N PRO A 133 4.46 -1.25 19.30
CA PRO A 133 4.12 -2.59 19.77
C PRO A 133 2.73 -2.66 20.39
N GLN A 134 2.37 -1.67 21.19
CA GLN A 134 1.05 -1.58 21.82
C GLN A 134 -0.03 -1.25 20.77
N ALA A 135 0.19 -0.24 19.94
CA ALA A 135 -0.76 0.17 18.91
C ALA A 135 -1.15 -1.00 17.99
N LEU A 136 -0.18 -1.78 17.51
CA LEU A 136 -0.43 -2.90 16.60
C LEU A 136 -0.99 -4.14 17.31
N ALA A 137 -0.86 -4.23 18.64
CA ALA A 137 -1.52 -5.26 19.44
C ALA A 137 -2.98 -4.91 19.74
N GLU A 138 -3.31 -3.64 19.92
CA GLU A 138 -4.65 -3.18 20.30
C GLU A 138 -5.54 -2.79 19.10
N THR A 139 -5.04 -2.97 17.88
CA THR A 139 -5.75 -2.65 16.63
C THR A 139 -5.62 -3.80 15.64
N ASP A 140 -6.61 -4.00 14.77
CA ASP A 140 -6.61 -5.07 13.78
C ASP A 140 -6.19 -4.54 12.40
N HIS A 141 -6.67 -3.37 12.00
CA HIS A 141 -6.54 -2.82 10.64
C HIS A 141 -5.39 -1.81 10.50
N VAL A 142 -4.86 -1.27 11.60
CA VAL A 142 -3.77 -0.28 11.54
C VAL A 142 -2.45 -0.92 11.14
N CYS A 143 -1.77 -0.31 10.17
CA CYS A 143 -0.42 -0.61 9.74
C CYS A 143 0.54 0.54 10.06
N SER A 144 1.79 0.21 10.36
CA SER A 144 2.81 1.16 10.78
C SER A 144 4.04 1.09 9.88
N SER A 145 4.68 2.24 9.67
CA SER A 145 5.92 2.32 8.91
C SER A 145 6.88 3.36 9.44
N VAL A 146 8.18 3.07 9.46
CA VAL A 146 9.20 4.03 9.93
C VAL A 146 10.31 4.15 8.91
N ASN A 147 10.54 5.35 8.36
CA ASN A 147 11.68 5.61 7.49
C ASN A 147 12.89 6.06 8.32
N ILE A 148 13.95 5.25 8.31
CA ILE A 148 15.14 5.46 9.15
C ILE A 148 16.36 5.95 8.36
N GLY A 149 16.26 6.05 7.04
CA GLY A 149 17.38 6.48 6.21
C GLY A 149 16.97 7.01 4.85
N SER A 150 17.88 7.73 4.21
CA SER A 150 17.79 8.06 2.79
C SER A 150 19.17 8.28 2.19
N THR A 151 19.30 8.15 0.86
CA THR A 151 20.52 8.44 0.12
C THR A 151 21.04 9.85 0.39
N LYS A 152 20.14 10.81 0.63
CA LYS A 152 20.48 12.21 0.90
C LYS A 152 20.93 12.46 2.35
N ALA A 153 20.39 11.72 3.31
CA ALA A 153 20.63 11.95 4.75
C ALA A 153 21.60 10.95 5.39
N GLY A 154 21.89 9.84 4.71
CA GLY A 154 22.48 8.66 5.34
C GLY A 154 21.44 7.85 6.11
N ILE A 155 21.91 7.05 7.06
CA ILE A 155 21.08 6.21 7.91
C ILE A 155 21.14 6.75 9.33
N ASN A 156 19.98 6.96 9.95
CA ASN A 156 19.88 7.24 11.37
C ASN A 156 20.09 5.93 12.16
N LEU A 157 21.30 5.71 12.68
CA LEU A 157 21.66 4.49 13.40
C LEU A 157 20.94 4.36 14.76
N ASP A 158 20.60 5.48 15.40
CA ASP A 158 19.82 5.46 16.64
C ASP A 158 18.39 4.93 16.38
N ALA A 159 17.78 5.39 15.28
CA ALA A 159 16.50 4.84 14.82
C ALA A 159 16.60 3.38 14.38
N CYS A 160 17.71 2.98 13.73
CA CYS A 160 17.95 1.58 13.38
C CYS A 160 17.98 0.68 14.62
N LYS A 161 18.73 1.07 15.65
CA LYS A 161 18.79 0.34 16.93
C LYS A 161 17.41 0.25 17.59
N LEU A 162 16.71 1.39 17.71
CA LEU A 162 15.38 1.46 18.30
C LEU A 162 14.38 0.56 17.55
N MET A 163 14.39 0.59 16.22
CA MET A 163 13.50 -0.25 15.41
C MET A 163 13.81 -1.74 15.56
N GLY A 164 15.06 -2.14 15.80
CA GLY A 164 15.39 -3.53 16.12
C GLY A 164 14.69 -4.04 17.39
N GLU A 165 14.64 -3.20 18.42
CA GLU A 165 13.91 -3.49 19.67
C GLU A 165 12.40 -3.51 19.43
N VAL A 166 11.87 -2.50 18.73
CA VAL A 166 10.43 -2.36 18.44
C VAL A 166 9.89 -3.51 17.60
N VAL A 167 10.61 -3.97 16.58
CA VAL A 167 10.19 -5.12 15.75
C VAL A 167 9.99 -6.37 16.61
N ARG A 168 10.95 -6.66 17.50
CA ARG A 168 10.86 -7.79 18.43
C ARG A 168 9.68 -7.63 19.40
N GLN A 169 9.57 -6.47 20.05
CA GLN A 169 8.48 -6.18 20.99
C GLN A 169 7.11 -6.29 20.33
N THR A 170 6.97 -5.85 19.08
CA THR A 170 5.72 -5.93 18.31
C THR A 170 5.32 -7.40 18.05
N ALA A 171 6.30 -8.25 17.73
CA ALA A 171 6.05 -9.69 17.57
C ALA A 171 5.64 -10.33 18.91
N GLU A 172 6.37 -10.05 19.99
CA GLU A 172 6.10 -10.60 21.33
C GLU A 172 4.74 -10.14 21.89
N ALA A 173 4.34 -8.90 21.63
CA ALA A 173 3.05 -8.34 22.04
C ALA A 173 1.83 -9.00 21.36
N THR A 174 2.06 -9.74 20.27
CA THR A 174 1.02 -10.43 19.50
C THR A 174 1.32 -11.92 19.32
N GLN A 175 2.16 -12.49 20.18
CA GLN A 175 2.63 -13.89 20.08
C GLN A 175 1.50 -14.92 20.13
N ASP A 176 0.43 -14.61 20.87
CA ASP A 176 -0.80 -15.40 20.99
C ASP A 176 -1.65 -15.39 19.70
N ARG A 177 -1.34 -14.48 18.77
CA ARG A 177 -2.00 -14.30 17.47
C ARG A 177 -1.01 -14.43 16.32
N ASN A 178 -0.10 -15.41 16.39
CA ASN A 178 0.91 -15.68 15.36
C ASN A 178 1.82 -14.48 15.06
N CYS A 179 2.11 -13.65 16.06
CA CYS A 179 2.95 -12.46 15.93
C CYS A 179 2.44 -11.47 14.86
N ILE A 180 1.11 -11.40 14.65
CA ILE A 180 0.48 -10.63 13.56
C ILE A 180 0.89 -9.15 13.54
N GLY A 181 1.24 -8.56 14.68
CA GLY A 181 1.72 -7.17 14.74
C GLY A 181 2.95 -6.95 13.85
N ALA A 182 3.87 -7.92 13.79
CA ALA A 182 5.07 -7.81 12.96
C ALA A 182 4.74 -7.83 11.45
N ALA A 183 3.64 -8.47 11.05
CA ALA A 183 3.18 -8.45 9.66
C ALA A 183 2.61 -7.08 9.22
N LYS A 184 2.28 -6.21 10.18
CA LYS A 184 1.73 -4.86 9.97
C LYS A 184 2.77 -3.74 10.13
N LEU A 185 4.04 -4.07 10.31
CA LEU A 185 5.13 -3.13 10.54
C LEU A 185 6.18 -3.19 9.42
N VAL A 186 6.54 -2.03 8.87
CA VAL A 186 7.61 -1.91 7.86
C VAL A 186 8.67 -0.88 8.28
N VAL A 187 9.95 -1.25 8.16
CA VAL A 187 11.07 -0.31 8.33
C VAL A 187 11.61 0.03 6.95
N PHE A 188 11.66 1.32 6.63
CA PHE A 188 12.14 1.82 5.35
C PHE A 188 13.53 2.44 5.43
N CYS A 189 14.26 2.32 4.32
CA CYS A 189 15.29 3.26 3.92
C CYS A 189 14.91 3.74 2.52
N ASN A 190 15.01 5.04 2.26
CA ASN A 190 14.50 5.67 1.05
C ASN A 190 12.99 5.45 0.83
N ALA A 191 12.18 5.60 1.88
CA ALA A 191 10.74 5.74 1.67
C ALA A 191 10.50 6.88 0.64
N PRO A 192 9.60 6.68 -0.35
CA PRO A 192 9.19 7.77 -1.22
C PRO A 192 8.45 8.86 -0.41
N GLU A 193 8.16 10.00 -1.03
CA GLU A 193 7.50 11.11 -0.32
C GLU A 193 6.07 10.77 0.13
N ASP A 194 5.42 9.85 -0.58
CA ASP A 194 4.18 9.18 -0.23
C ASP A 194 4.30 7.68 -0.57
N ASN A 195 3.49 6.84 0.07
CA ASN A 195 3.43 5.42 -0.28
C ASN A 195 2.01 4.90 -0.09
N PRO A 196 1.27 4.51 -1.14
CA PRO A 196 -0.08 3.96 -0.98
C PRO A 196 -0.10 2.44 -0.73
N PHE A 197 1.05 1.78 -0.57
CA PHE A 197 1.16 0.31 -0.50
C PHE A 197 1.39 -0.22 0.92
N MET A 198 0.48 -1.08 1.36
CA MET A 198 0.56 -1.75 2.67
C MET A 198 1.62 -2.86 2.70
N ALA A 199 2.23 -3.13 3.86
CA ALA A 199 1.96 -2.52 5.18
C ALA A 199 2.65 -1.16 5.40
N GLY A 200 3.44 -0.69 4.45
CA GLY A 200 4.25 0.53 4.59
C GLY A 200 3.54 1.85 4.24
N ALA A 201 2.22 1.87 4.08
CA ALA A 201 1.57 2.99 3.43
C ALA A 201 1.49 4.23 4.33
N PHE A 202 1.63 5.42 3.77
CA PHE A 202 1.31 6.71 4.38
C PHE A 202 1.03 7.74 3.28
N HIS A 203 0.23 8.76 3.60
CA HIS A 203 -0.08 9.86 2.70
C HIS A 203 0.91 11.02 2.91
N GLY A 204 1.74 11.30 1.91
CA GLY A 204 2.79 12.31 2.00
C GLY A 204 2.24 13.72 2.25
N VAL A 205 3.01 14.57 2.96
CA VAL A 205 2.60 15.97 3.21
C VAL A 205 2.61 16.85 1.96
N GLY A 206 3.29 16.41 0.90
CA GLY A 206 3.30 17.08 -0.41
C GLY A 206 2.12 16.71 -1.31
N GLU A 207 1.34 15.70 -0.94
CA GLU A 207 0.20 15.25 -1.72
C GLU A 207 -1.02 16.15 -1.55
N ALA A 208 -1.98 16.03 -2.47
CA ALA A 208 -3.27 16.71 -2.37
C ALA A 208 -4.07 16.26 -1.12
N ASP A 209 -5.13 17.00 -0.77
CA ASP A 209 -5.95 16.71 0.43
C ASP A 209 -6.50 15.28 0.46
N CYS A 210 -6.87 14.74 -0.71
CA CYS A 210 -7.34 13.38 -0.86
C CYS A 210 -7.04 12.90 -2.29
N ILE A 211 -6.55 11.66 -2.44
CA ILE A 211 -6.25 11.03 -3.74
C ILE A 211 -6.64 9.55 -3.74
N ILE A 212 -6.91 9.01 -4.93
CA ILE A 212 -7.07 7.56 -5.15
C ILE A 212 -5.87 7.01 -5.90
N ASN A 213 -5.21 6.01 -5.33
CA ASN A 213 -4.15 5.25 -5.97
C ASN A 213 -4.60 3.81 -6.21
N VAL A 214 -4.09 3.17 -7.26
CA VAL A 214 -4.45 1.79 -7.62
C VAL A 214 -3.20 0.94 -7.73
N GLY A 215 -3.20 -0.21 -7.04
CA GLY A 215 -2.20 -1.25 -7.20
C GLY A 215 -2.77 -2.40 -8.01
N VAL A 216 -2.03 -2.83 -9.02
CA VAL A 216 -2.45 -3.90 -9.93
C VAL A 216 -1.55 -5.11 -9.74
N SER A 217 -2.13 -6.31 -9.76
CA SER A 217 -1.37 -7.56 -9.78
C SER A 217 -1.07 -7.96 -11.22
N GLY A 218 0.08 -8.58 -11.44
CA GLY A 218 0.59 -8.93 -12.76
C GLY A 218 1.39 -10.23 -12.92
N PRO A 219 1.86 -10.93 -11.86
CA PRO A 219 2.75 -12.06 -12.09
C PRO A 219 2.19 -13.18 -12.97
N GLY A 220 0.96 -13.63 -12.72
CA GLY A 220 0.31 -14.70 -13.48
C GLY A 220 0.20 -14.40 -14.97
N VAL A 221 -0.14 -13.17 -15.32
CA VAL A 221 -0.29 -12.72 -16.72
C VAL A 221 1.04 -12.62 -17.43
N VAL A 222 2.07 -12.11 -16.74
CA VAL A 222 3.42 -12.07 -17.29
C VAL A 222 3.92 -13.50 -17.55
N ARG A 223 3.70 -14.42 -16.61
CA ARG A 223 4.06 -15.83 -16.79
C ARG A 223 3.32 -16.47 -17.96
N ALA A 224 2.00 -16.26 -18.05
CA ALA A 224 1.19 -16.83 -19.14
C ALA A 224 1.62 -16.32 -20.51
N ALA A 225 2.02 -15.05 -20.62
CA ALA A 225 2.58 -14.48 -21.85
C ALA A 225 3.93 -15.11 -22.21
N LEU A 226 4.81 -15.35 -21.24
CA LEU A 226 6.12 -15.96 -21.44
C LEU A 226 6.03 -17.45 -21.79
N ALA A 227 5.08 -18.18 -21.21
CA ALA A 227 4.86 -19.59 -21.51
C ALA A 227 4.51 -19.85 -22.99
N LYS A 228 3.98 -18.84 -23.69
CA LYS A 228 3.69 -18.86 -25.14
C LYS A 228 4.95 -18.60 -26.00
N ALA A 229 6.07 -18.21 -25.40
CA ALA A 229 7.30 -17.78 -26.07
C ALA A 229 8.53 -18.62 -25.64
N LYS A 230 8.37 -19.94 -25.50
CA LYS A 230 9.46 -20.83 -25.10
C LYS A 230 10.62 -20.79 -26.11
N GLY A 231 11.85 -20.67 -25.60
CA GLY A 231 13.06 -20.57 -26.41
C GLY A 231 13.30 -19.20 -27.03
N ALA A 232 12.50 -18.18 -26.66
CA ALA A 232 12.73 -16.80 -27.06
C ALA A 232 14.07 -16.27 -26.54
N SER A 233 14.67 -15.35 -27.29
CA SER A 233 15.84 -14.60 -26.85
C SER A 233 15.49 -13.66 -25.68
N ILE A 234 16.49 -13.26 -24.89
CA ILE A 234 16.28 -12.34 -23.76
C ILE A 234 15.66 -10.99 -24.19
N SER A 235 15.98 -10.53 -25.41
CA SER A 235 15.41 -9.31 -25.99
C SER A 235 13.91 -9.44 -26.27
N GLU A 236 13.47 -10.62 -26.73
CA GLU A 236 12.05 -10.92 -26.97
C GLU A 236 11.30 -11.06 -25.64
N VAL A 237 11.89 -11.75 -24.66
CA VAL A 237 11.36 -11.83 -23.28
C VAL A 237 11.12 -10.45 -22.70
N ALA A 238 12.10 -9.54 -22.80
CA ALA A 238 11.98 -8.18 -22.31
C ALA A 238 10.85 -7.40 -23.01
N ASP A 239 10.68 -7.57 -24.32
CA ASP A 239 9.60 -6.92 -25.07
C ASP A 239 8.21 -7.46 -24.68
N ILE A 240 8.09 -8.76 -24.42
CA ILE A 240 6.86 -9.40 -23.92
C ILE A 240 6.50 -8.84 -22.54
N ILE A 241 7.45 -8.80 -21.60
CA ILE A 241 7.23 -8.27 -20.25
C ILE A 241 6.80 -6.80 -20.32
N LYS A 242 7.51 -5.98 -21.10
CA LYS A 242 7.20 -4.56 -21.29
C LYS A 242 5.79 -4.33 -21.84
N LYS A 243 5.40 -5.06 -22.89
CA LYS A 243 4.05 -4.95 -23.50
C LYS A 243 2.97 -5.39 -22.52
N THR A 244 3.24 -6.45 -21.76
CA THR A 244 2.31 -6.98 -20.76
C THR A 244 2.13 -5.99 -19.60
N ALA A 245 3.22 -5.49 -19.04
CA ALA A 245 3.19 -4.46 -17.99
C ALA A 245 2.41 -3.21 -18.44
N PHE A 246 2.65 -2.71 -19.66
CA PHE A 246 1.89 -1.57 -20.21
C PHE A 246 0.38 -1.81 -20.19
N LYS A 247 -0.06 -3.00 -20.62
CA LYS A 247 -1.48 -3.38 -20.65
C LYS A 247 -2.08 -3.44 -19.24
N ILE A 248 -1.34 -4.04 -18.30
CA ILE A 248 -1.76 -4.13 -16.89
C ILE A 248 -1.90 -2.72 -16.28
N THR A 249 -0.94 -1.83 -16.55
CA THR A 249 -1.02 -0.43 -16.09
C THR A 249 -2.24 0.29 -16.66
N ARG A 250 -2.62 0.07 -17.94
CA ARG A 250 -3.82 0.67 -18.52
C ARG A 250 -5.10 0.24 -17.81
N MET A 251 -5.20 -1.02 -17.38
CA MET A 251 -6.31 -1.49 -16.58
C MET A 251 -6.38 -0.77 -15.24
N GLY A 252 -5.26 -0.66 -14.52
CA GLY A 252 -5.20 0.11 -13.27
C GLY A 252 -5.64 1.56 -13.46
N GLN A 253 -5.27 2.18 -14.59
CA GLN A 253 -5.67 3.56 -14.91
C GLN A 253 -7.18 3.67 -15.13
N LEU A 254 -7.80 2.69 -15.80
CA LEU A 254 -9.24 2.65 -15.98
C LEU A 254 -9.96 2.62 -14.63
N VAL A 255 -9.60 1.66 -13.77
CA VAL A 255 -10.22 1.49 -12.45
C VAL A 255 -10.01 2.72 -11.57
N GLY A 256 -8.79 3.25 -11.53
CA GLY A 256 -8.47 4.46 -10.76
C GLY A 256 -9.25 5.69 -11.22
N THR A 257 -9.40 5.88 -12.53
CA THR A 257 -10.18 6.99 -13.10
C THR A 257 -11.67 6.88 -12.74
N VAL A 258 -12.23 5.67 -12.82
CA VAL A 258 -13.65 5.44 -12.50
C VAL A 258 -13.89 5.64 -11.00
N ALA A 259 -13.04 5.06 -10.14
CA ALA A 259 -13.12 5.20 -8.69
C ALA A 259 -13.02 6.68 -8.28
N GLY A 260 -12.03 7.41 -8.80
CA GLY A 260 -11.86 8.84 -8.54
C GLY A 260 -13.10 9.65 -8.93
N LYS A 261 -13.68 9.39 -10.10
CA LYS A 261 -14.89 10.09 -10.56
C LYS A 261 -16.11 9.83 -9.65
N ARG A 262 -16.33 8.57 -9.21
CA ARG A 262 -17.47 8.20 -8.36
C ARG A 262 -17.35 8.71 -6.92
N LEU A 263 -16.12 8.76 -6.42
CA LEU A 263 -15.81 9.26 -5.08
C LEU A 263 -15.65 10.78 -5.05
N GLY A 264 -15.51 11.44 -6.21
CA GLY A 264 -15.25 12.88 -6.29
C GLY A 264 -13.83 13.25 -5.83
N VAL A 265 -12.88 12.33 -6.01
CA VAL A 265 -11.50 12.43 -5.54
C VAL A 265 -10.55 12.30 -6.75
N PRO A 266 -9.49 13.12 -6.86
CA PRO A 266 -8.49 12.97 -7.92
C PRO A 266 -7.87 11.58 -7.93
N PHE A 267 -7.67 11.04 -9.13
CA PHE A 267 -6.85 9.86 -9.33
C PHE A 267 -5.37 10.27 -9.32
N GLY A 268 -4.57 9.55 -8.52
CA GLY A 268 -3.12 9.71 -8.42
C GLY A 268 -2.38 8.76 -9.36
N ILE A 269 -1.68 7.78 -8.80
CA ILE A 269 -0.83 6.86 -9.55
C ILE A 269 -1.41 5.45 -9.68
N VAL A 270 -0.91 4.73 -10.69
CA VAL A 270 -0.99 3.27 -10.75
C VAL A 270 0.39 2.73 -10.42
N ASP A 271 0.43 1.72 -9.55
CA ASP A 271 1.63 0.90 -9.39
C ASP A 271 1.37 -0.53 -9.82
N LEU A 272 2.42 -1.13 -10.37
CA LEU A 272 2.43 -2.52 -10.78
C LEU A 272 3.07 -3.32 -9.65
N SER A 273 2.24 -3.98 -8.86
CA SER A 273 2.72 -4.87 -7.81
C SER A 273 2.98 -6.25 -8.40
N LEU A 274 4.23 -6.69 -8.30
CA LEU A 274 4.60 -8.08 -8.54
C LEU A 274 4.42 -8.95 -7.28
N ALA A 275 3.76 -8.43 -6.25
CA ALA A 275 3.55 -9.17 -5.01
C ALA A 275 2.76 -10.45 -5.30
N PRO A 276 3.29 -11.63 -4.92
CA PRO A 276 2.64 -12.89 -5.23
C PRO A 276 1.29 -12.98 -4.50
N THR A 277 0.31 -13.60 -5.14
CA THR A 277 -0.86 -14.07 -4.42
C THR A 277 -0.56 -15.45 -3.80
N PRO A 278 -1.35 -15.94 -2.84
CA PRO A 278 -1.23 -17.31 -2.36
C PRO A 278 -1.55 -18.36 -3.44
N ALA A 279 -2.03 -17.96 -4.61
CA ALA A 279 -2.39 -18.86 -5.69
C ALA A 279 -1.14 -19.46 -6.35
N VAL A 280 -1.10 -20.79 -6.43
CA VAL A 280 -0.02 -21.51 -7.10
C VAL A 280 0.02 -21.10 -8.57
N GLY A 281 1.17 -20.59 -9.03
CA GLY A 281 1.35 -20.13 -10.41
C GLY A 281 1.36 -18.61 -10.59
N ASP A 282 0.95 -17.85 -9.58
CA ASP A 282 0.92 -16.38 -9.58
C ASP A 282 2.05 -15.82 -8.70
N SER A 283 3.28 -16.07 -9.17
CA SER A 283 4.50 -15.74 -8.44
C SER A 283 5.61 -15.30 -9.39
N VAL A 284 6.41 -14.33 -8.93
CA VAL A 284 7.64 -13.89 -9.63
C VAL A 284 8.62 -15.05 -9.80
N ALA A 285 8.69 -15.98 -8.83
CA ALA A 285 9.58 -17.13 -8.93
C ALA A 285 9.31 -17.95 -10.20
N HIS A 286 8.04 -18.25 -10.47
CA HIS A 286 7.66 -19.00 -11.66
C HIS A 286 7.81 -18.20 -12.97
N ILE A 287 7.80 -16.86 -12.92
CA ILE A 287 8.17 -16.04 -14.08
C ILE A 287 9.64 -16.27 -14.41
N LEU A 288 10.51 -16.17 -13.41
CA LEU A 288 11.96 -16.34 -13.60
C LEU A 288 12.29 -17.76 -14.07
N GLU A 289 11.59 -18.77 -13.56
CA GLU A 289 11.71 -20.15 -14.03
C GLU A 289 11.20 -20.33 -15.46
N GLU A 290 10.09 -19.68 -15.85
CA GLU A 290 9.59 -19.72 -17.24
C GLU A 290 10.55 -19.00 -18.22
N ILE A 291 11.29 -17.99 -17.77
CA ILE A 291 12.36 -17.34 -18.57
C ILE A 291 13.50 -18.33 -18.87
N GLY A 292 13.73 -19.31 -18.00
CA GLY A 292 14.70 -20.39 -18.25
C GLY A 292 15.55 -20.78 -17.05
N LEU A 293 15.26 -20.29 -15.85
CA LEU A 293 15.91 -20.78 -14.63
C LEU A 293 15.33 -22.13 -14.22
N GLU A 294 16.16 -23.02 -13.70
CA GLU A 294 15.71 -24.29 -13.13
C GLU A 294 14.88 -24.05 -11.85
N GLN A 295 15.31 -23.10 -11.02
CA GLN A 295 14.64 -22.74 -9.77
C GLN A 295 14.99 -21.30 -9.37
N CYS A 296 13.99 -20.53 -8.95
CA CYS A 296 14.21 -19.20 -8.40
C CYS A 296 15.16 -19.25 -7.18
N GLY A 297 16.21 -18.42 -7.20
CA GLY A 297 17.28 -18.40 -6.21
C GLY A 297 18.59 -19.03 -6.71
N THR A 298 18.57 -19.72 -7.86
CA THR A 298 19.77 -20.24 -8.51
C THR A 298 20.62 -19.13 -9.18
N HIS A 299 21.79 -19.49 -9.70
CA HIS A 299 22.64 -18.59 -10.49
C HIS A 299 21.87 -18.02 -11.69
N GLY A 300 21.89 -16.70 -11.83
CA GLY A 300 21.15 -15.96 -12.86
C GLY A 300 19.83 -15.32 -12.37
N THR A 301 19.30 -15.69 -11.19
CA THR A 301 18.02 -15.15 -10.67
C THR A 301 17.94 -13.63 -10.57
N THR A 302 19.06 -12.98 -10.25
CA THR A 302 19.10 -11.52 -10.08
C THR A 302 19.28 -10.75 -11.40
N ALA A 303 19.80 -11.41 -12.44
CA ALA A 303 20.06 -10.78 -13.73
C ALA A 303 18.76 -10.61 -14.52
#